data_AF-A0A9X9MH20-F1
#
_entry.id   AF-A0A9X9MH20-F1
#
_cell.length_a   1.000
_cell.length_b   1.000
_cell.length_c   1.000
_cell.angle_alpha   90.00
_cell.angle_beta   90.00
_cell.angle_gamma   90.00
#
_symmetry.space_group_name_H-M   'P 1'
#
loop_
_entity.id
_entity.type
_entity.pdbx_description
1 polymer ?
#
loop_
_entity_poly.entity_id
_entity_poly.type
_entity_poly.pdbx_seq_one_letter_code
_entity_poly.pdbx_strand_id
1 'polypeptide(L)'
;MKIFSLISLAAILNHLTPILAAPDYDCGPARIPGSRIQSAHDEAHSLRLQTATRSYEADEQFIIATYKHQHREDTETVEFIVKFGCTIEKKIKWVKAFAKGEWYHCEPATVEP
;
A
#
# COMPACT_ATOMS: atom_id res chain seq x y z
N MET A 1 -47.11 15.39 17.07
CA MET A 1 -45.68 15.15 17.35
C MET A 1 -45.18 14.03 16.45
N LYS A 2 -44.11 14.26 15.69
CA LYS A 2 -43.19 13.26 15.11
C LYS A 2 -42.05 14.04 14.44
N ILE A 3 -41.05 14.42 15.23
CA ILE A 3 -39.79 14.96 14.71
C ILE A 3 -38.87 13.75 14.67
N PHE A 4 -38.76 13.12 13.50
CA PHE A 4 -37.82 12.03 13.31
C PHE A 4 -36.41 12.63 13.35
N SER A 5 -35.64 12.12 14.31
CA SER A 5 -34.25 12.44 14.60
C SER A 5 -33.38 12.22 13.35
N LEU A 6 -32.84 13.31 12.80
CA LEU A 6 -31.93 13.32 11.64
C LEU A 6 -30.45 13.08 12.03
N ILE A 7 -30.16 12.57 13.23
CA ILE A 7 -28.79 12.57 13.80
C ILE A 7 -28.03 11.25 13.56
N SER A 8 -28.60 10.25 12.89
CA SER A 8 -27.93 8.95 12.70
C SER A 8 -27.12 8.78 11.41
N LEU A 9 -27.12 9.74 10.47
CA LEU A 9 -26.45 9.54 9.18
C LEU A 9 -24.94 9.86 9.18
N ALA A 10 -24.47 10.72 10.09
CA ALA A 10 -23.05 11.09 10.16
C ALA A 10 -22.15 9.99 10.75
N ALA A 11 -22.70 9.11 11.60
CA ALA A 11 -21.93 8.03 12.20
C ALA A 11 -21.51 6.96 11.19
N ILE A 12 -22.31 6.75 10.12
CA ILE A 12 -22.06 5.71 9.10
C ILE A 12 -21.00 6.13 8.07
N LEU A 13 -20.76 7.44 7.90
CA LEU A 13 -19.81 7.96 6.92
C LEU A 13 -18.34 7.86 7.39
N ASN A 14 -18.09 7.68 8.68
CA ASN A 14 -16.72 7.59 9.22
C ASN A 14 -16.05 6.22 8.97
N HIS A 15 -16.80 5.22 8.50
CA HIS A 15 -16.28 3.90 8.12
C HIS A 15 -16.00 3.78 6.61
N LEU A 16 -16.42 4.79 5.84
CA LEU A 16 -16.35 4.84 4.38
C LEU A 16 -15.34 5.88 3.92
N THR A 17 -14.32 6.22 4.73
CA THR A 17 -13.10 6.74 4.12
C THR A 17 -12.61 5.62 3.20
N PRO A 18 -12.58 5.84 1.87
CA PRO A 18 -11.99 4.85 0.99
C PRO A 18 -10.57 4.68 1.51
N ILE A 19 -10.24 3.48 2.01
CA ILE A 19 -8.86 3.03 1.93
C ILE A 19 -8.58 3.17 0.44
N LEU A 20 -7.85 4.22 0.05
CA LEU A 20 -7.37 4.38 -1.31
C LEU A 20 -6.56 3.13 -1.57
N ALA A 21 -7.21 2.14 -2.19
CA ALA A 21 -6.60 0.85 -2.43
C ALA A 21 -5.36 1.15 -3.26
N ALA A 22 -4.20 0.75 -2.77
CA ALA A 22 -2.99 0.85 -3.57
C ALA A 22 -3.27 0.23 -4.95
N PRO A 23 -2.88 0.88 -6.05
CA PRO A 23 -3.02 0.28 -7.37
C PRO A 23 -2.14 -0.97 -7.44
N ASP A 24 -2.42 -1.84 -8.42
CA ASP A 24 -1.45 -2.84 -8.82
C ASP A 24 -0.20 -2.15 -9.39
N TYR A 25 0.95 -2.82 -9.32
CA TYR A 25 2.21 -2.29 -9.84
C TYR A 25 2.86 -3.27 -10.81
N ASP A 26 3.27 -2.76 -11.97
CA ASP A 26 4.06 -3.51 -12.94
C ASP A 26 5.55 -3.36 -12.62
N CYS A 27 6.19 -4.47 -12.23
CA CYS A 27 7.57 -4.54 -11.73
C CYS A 27 8.44 -5.44 -12.63
N GLY A 28 8.63 -5.03 -13.88
CA GLY A 28 9.30 -5.87 -14.89
C GLY A 28 8.39 -7.04 -15.30
N PRO A 29 8.79 -8.31 -15.08
CA PRO A 29 7.98 -9.46 -15.50
C PRO A 29 6.79 -9.74 -14.55
N ALA A 30 6.80 -9.20 -13.33
CA ALA A 30 5.78 -9.47 -12.34
C ALA A 30 4.80 -8.30 -12.18
N ARG A 31 3.50 -8.60 -12.17
CA ARG A 31 2.46 -7.70 -11.66
C ARG A 31 2.24 -7.95 -10.18
N ILE A 32 2.49 -6.95 -9.36
CA ILE A 32 2.35 -6.99 -7.91
C ILE A 32 0.96 -6.47 -7.53
N PRO A 33 0.10 -7.28 -6.88
CA PRO A 33 -1.23 -6.83 -6.50
C PRO A 33 -1.19 -5.70 -5.48
N GLY A 34 -1.93 -4.65 -5.73
CA GLY A 34 -2.07 -3.49 -4.86
C GLY A 34 -2.61 -3.85 -3.49
N SER A 35 -3.50 -4.85 -3.40
CA SER A 35 -3.99 -5.40 -2.13
C SER A 35 -2.87 -5.92 -1.21
N ARG A 36 -1.80 -6.47 -1.78
CA ARG A 36 -0.62 -6.94 -1.01
C ARG A 36 0.21 -5.77 -0.52
N ILE A 37 0.40 -4.75 -1.36
CA ILE A 37 1.08 -3.51 -0.99
C ILE A 37 0.29 -2.80 0.11
N GLN A 38 -1.02 -2.68 -0.02
CA GLN A 38 -1.91 -2.06 0.96
C GLN A 38 -1.82 -2.76 2.31
N SER A 39 -1.88 -4.09 2.33
CA SER A 39 -1.80 -4.88 3.55
C SER A 39 -0.45 -4.70 4.26
N ALA A 40 0.66 -4.82 3.53
CA ALA A 40 2.00 -4.60 4.06
C ALA A 40 2.20 -3.13 4.52
N HIS A 41 1.57 -2.19 3.83
CA HIS A 41 1.60 -0.78 4.13
C HIS A 41 0.90 -0.49 5.46
N ASP A 42 -0.34 -0.98 5.63
CA ASP A 42 -1.12 -0.74 6.85
C ASP A 42 -0.47 -1.35 8.09
N GLU A 43 0.12 -2.54 7.95
CA GLU A 43 0.90 -3.18 9.02
C GLU A 43 2.13 -2.34 9.40
N ALA A 44 2.99 -2.01 8.43
CA ALA A 44 4.21 -1.25 8.68
C ALA A 44 3.92 0.16 9.20
N HIS A 45 2.86 0.80 8.70
CA HIS A 45 2.44 2.14 9.13
C HIS A 45 1.95 2.13 10.57
N SER A 46 1.07 1.18 10.94
CA SER A 46 0.58 1.02 12.31
C SER A 46 1.71 0.80 13.31
N LEU A 47 2.67 -0.07 12.98
CA LEU A 47 3.84 -0.33 13.82
C LEU A 47 4.74 0.90 13.97
N ARG A 48 4.97 1.64 12.87
CA ARG A 48 5.79 2.85 12.92
C ARG A 48 5.11 3.96 13.72
N LEU A 49 3.81 4.13 13.56
CA LEU A 49 3.05 5.18 14.26
C LEU A 49 3.12 5.02 15.78
N GLN A 50 3.13 3.77 16.27
CA GLN A 50 3.30 3.47 17.70
C GLN A 50 4.68 3.84 18.26
N THR A 51 5.70 3.93 17.41
CA THR A 51 7.11 4.16 17.80
C THR A 51 7.67 5.49 17.31
N ALA A 52 6.84 6.32 16.67
CA ALA A 52 7.25 7.61 16.14
C ALA A 52 7.48 8.58 17.31
N THR A 53 8.71 9.07 17.45
CA THR A 53 9.10 10.01 18.53
C THR A 53 9.18 11.47 18.07
N ARG A 54 8.92 11.72 16.78
CA ARG A 54 8.93 13.05 16.19
C ARG A 54 7.76 13.23 15.24
N SER A 55 7.45 14.49 14.95
CA SER A 55 6.57 14.86 13.85
C SER A 55 7.24 14.61 12.49
N TYR A 56 6.41 14.36 11.48
CA TYR A 56 6.80 14.14 10.10
C TYR A 56 6.03 15.11 9.21
N GLU A 57 6.69 15.65 8.19
CA GLU A 57 6.00 16.43 7.16
C GLU A 57 5.15 15.51 6.26
N ALA A 58 4.09 16.06 5.67
CA ALA A 58 3.11 15.29 4.88
C ALA A 58 3.74 14.44 3.76
N ASP A 59 4.78 14.96 3.10
CA ASP A 59 5.48 14.30 1.99
C ASP A 59 6.81 13.65 2.41
N GLU A 60 7.15 13.68 3.70
CA GLU A 60 8.35 13.06 4.22
C GLU A 60 8.25 11.52 4.17
N GLN A 61 9.36 10.86 3.84
CA GLN A 61 9.45 9.40 3.94
C GLN A 61 9.27 8.99 5.41
N PHE A 62 8.15 8.32 5.70
CA PHE A 62 7.81 7.87 7.05
C PHE A 62 8.26 6.44 7.31
N ILE A 63 7.98 5.54 6.36
CA ILE A 63 8.34 4.12 6.43
C ILE A 63 8.90 3.60 5.11
N ILE A 64 9.77 2.60 5.21
CA ILE A 64 10.09 1.70 4.10
C ILE A 64 9.59 0.32 4.50
N ALA A 65 8.59 -0.18 3.80
CA ALA A 65 8.06 -1.52 4.00
C ALA A 65 8.72 -2.49 3.04
N THR A 66 8.82 -3.75 3.44
CA THR A 66 9.40 -4.83 2.64
C THR A 66 8.61 -6.10 2.85
N TYR A 67 8.30 -6.83 1.77
CA TYR A 67 7.69 -8.15 1.86
C TYR A 67 8.13 -9.03 0.69
N LYS A 68 7.92 -10.35 0.82
CA LYS A 68 8.19 -11.32 -0.23
C LYS A 68 6.93 -11.60 -1.04
N HIS A 69 7.05 -11.59 -2.36
CA HIS A 69 6.00 -11.93 -3.30
C HIS A 69 6.46 -13.11 -4.16
N GLN A 70 5.62 -14.12 -4.32
CA GLN A 70 5.90 -15.24 -5.21
C GLN A 70 5.15 -15.02 -6.52
N HIS A 71 5.89 -14.97 -7.62
CA HIS A 71 5.35 -14.84 -8.97
C HIS A 71 5.66 -16.12 -9.75
N ARG A 72 4.69 -16.62 -10.50
CA ARG A 72 4.86 -17.83 -11.33
C ARG A 72 5.16 -17.42 -12.76
N GLU A 73 6.35 -17.76 -13.23
CA GLU A 73 6.77 -17.60 -14.62
C GLU A 73 6.82 -18.99 -15.26
N ASP A 74 5.91 -19.28 -16.19
CA ASP A 74 5.77 -20.58 -16.85
C ASP A 74 5.72 -21.76 -15.84
N THR A 75 6.84 -22.47 -15.66
CA THR A 75 7.01 -23.62 -14.77
C THR A 75 7.75 -23.30 -13.47
N GLU A 76 8.32 -22.10 -13.32
CA GLU A 76 9.16 -21.72 -12.19
C GLU A 76 8.44 -20.70 -11.29
N THR A 77 8.66 -20.81 -9.98
CA THR A 77 8.25 -19.79 -9.01
C THR A 77 9.44 -18.90 -8.72
N VAL A 78 9.32 -17.63 -9.08
CA VAL A 78 10.32 -16.59 -8.80
C VAL A 78 9.91 -15.83 -7.55
N GLU A 79 10.82 -15.72 -6.59
CA GLU A 79 10.62 -14.88 -5.40
C GLU A 79 11.08 -13.44 -5.69
N PHE A 80 10.16 -12.50 -5.51
CA PHE A 80 10.40 -11.06 -5.54
C PHE A 80 10.47 -10.52 -4.12
N ILE A 81 11.51 -9.75 -3.80
CA ILE A 81 11.55 -8.90 -2.60
C ILE A 81 11.01 -7.54 -3.00
N VAL A 82 9.78 -7.23 -2.59
CA VAL A 82 9.12 -5.96 -2.87
C VAL A 82 9.45 -4.97 -1.76
N LYS A 83 9.90 -3.77 -2.13
CA LYS A 83 10.11 -2.64 -1.23
C LYS A 83 9.32 -1.45 -1.72
N PHE A 84 8.73 -0.72 -0.79
CA PHE A 84 8.05 0.52 -1.12
C PHE A 84 8.17 1.52 0.00
N GLY A 85 8.12 2.79 -0.39
CA GLY A 85 8.24 3.91 0.52
C GLY A 85 6.91 4.62 0.71
N CYS A 86 6.54 4.93 1.95
CA CYS A 86 5.30 5.66 2.24
C CYS A 86 5.50 6.87 3.15
N THR A 87 4.59 7.82 3.05
CA THR A 87 4.49 9.00 3.93
C THR A 87 3.62 8.73 5.15
N ILE A 88 3.61 9.69 6.09
CA ILE A 88 2.74 9.62 7.27
C ILE A 88 1.25 9.68 6.90
N GLU A 89 0.91 10.35 5.80
CA GLU A 89 -0.44 10.39 5.21
C GLU A 89 -0.78 9.17 4.36
N LYS A 90 -0.03 8.07 4.49
CA LYS A 90 -0.28 6.81 3.78
C LYS A 90 -0.12 6.89 2.26
N LYS A 91 0.55 7.93 1.73
CA LYS A 91 0.85 8.03 0.29
C LYS A 91 2.05 7.14 -0.05
N ILE A 92 1.92 6.30 -1.08
CA ILE A 92 3.05 5.54 -1.64
C ILE A 92 3.89 6.48 -2.51
N LYS A 93 5.19 6.60 -2.21
CA LYS A 93 6.14 7.45 -2.94
C LYS A 93 6.85 6.72 -4.07
N TRP A 94 7.15 5.43 -3.87
CA TRP A 94 7.87 4.60 -4.82
C TRP A 94 7.67 3.13 -4.47
N VAL A 95 7.74 2.29 -5.49
CA VAL A 95 7.75 0.83 -5.37
C VAL A 95 8.92 0.30 -6.20
N LYS A 96 9.61 -0.73 -5.69
CA LYS A 96 10.65 -1.46 -6.42
C LYS A 96 10.63 -2.92 -6.01
N ALA A 97 11.00 -3.80 -6.92
CA ALA A 97 11.08 -5.24 -6.64
C ALA A 97 12.47 -5.76 -6.97
N PHE A 98 12.96 -6.74 -6.20
CA PHE A 98 14.24 -7.40 -6.47
C PHE A 98 14.01 -8.88 -6.75
N ALA A 99 14.48 -9.34 -7.89
CA ALA A 99 14.46 -10.75 -8.27
C ALA A 99 15.61 -11.04 -9.24
N LYS A 100 16.10 -12.29 -9.23
CA LYS A 100 17.16 -12.76 -10.14
C LYS A 100 18.42 -11.86 -10.17
N GLY A 101 18.75 -11.20 -9.05
CA GLY A 101 19.92 -10.33 -8.94
C GLY A 101 19.72 -8.89 -9.42
N GLU A 102 18.52 -8.52 -9.85
CA GLU A 102 18.23 -7.20 -10.43
C GLU A 102 17.11 -6.47 -9.66
N TRP A 103 17.19 -5.13 -9.64
CA TRP A 103 16.12 -4.26 -9.13
C TRP A 103 15.25 -3.75 -10.29
N TYR A 104 13.95 -4.03 -10.19
CA TYR A 104 12.94 -3.51 -11.09
C TYR A 104 12.33 -2.24 -10.50
N HIS A 105 12.29 -1.19 -11.29
CA HIS A 105 11.41 -0.06 -11.02
C HIS A 105 9.96 -0.49 -11.26
N CYS A 106 9.06 -0.08 -10.38
CA CYS A 106 7.66 -0.46 -10.46
C CYS A 106 6.79 0.76 -10.70
N GLU A 107 5.94 0.67 -11.71
CA GLU A 107 4.98 1.73 -12.06
C GLU A 107 3.56 1.28 -11.74
N PRO A 108 2.65 2.19 -11.36
CA PRO A 108 1.24 1.86 -11.23
C PRO A 108 0.72 1.23 -12.53
N ALA A 109 0.04 0.10 -12.42
CA ALA A 109 -0.59 -0.56 -13.55
C ALA A 109 -1.69 0.37 -14.11
N THR A 110 -1.66 0.57 -15.43
CA THR A 110 -2.61 1.46 -16.13
C THR A 110 -3.91 0.77 -16.53
N VAL A 111 -4.00 -0.54 -16.32
CA VAL A 111 -5.14 -1.39 -16.67
C VAL A 111 -5.57 -2.14 -15.40
N GLU A 112 -6.81 -1.93 -14.98
CA GLU A 112 -7.44 -2.73 -13.92
C GLU A 112 -7.55 -4.20 -14.40
N PRO A 113 -7.32 -5.19 -13.51
CA PRO A 113 -7.31 -6.61 -13.87
C PRO A 113 -8.67 -7.14 -14.36
#